data_AF-A0A495W2G4-F1
#
_entry.id   AF-A0A495W2G4-F1
#
_cell.length_a   1.000
_cell.length_b   1.000
_cell.length_c   1.000
_cell.angle_alpha   90.00
_cell.angle_beta   90.00
_cell.angle_gamma   90.00
#
_symmetry.space_group_name_H-M   'P 1'
#
loop_
_entity.id
_entity.type
_entity.pdbx_description
1 polymer ?
#
loop_
_entity_poly.entity_id
_entity_poly.type
_entity_poly.pdbx_seq_one_letter_code
_entity_poly.pdbx_strand_id
1 'polypeptide(L)'
;MTLRVPLAAVVVLLLAACGGAPETTPGSTPRNTQEAAPKNTPGSGPEAALKALAAAADAQDDEAVRKLVCPERWSESRTFAAKKAEAAQLDPRLADIRYRITAKEVRDPTDTAATGLLDVEVEGVPDDLPPAAQSGLDAMEAPIPVALLGPDQTIKLVKQGDAWVACR
;
A
#
# COMPACT_ATOMS: atom_id res chain seq x y z
N MET A 1 -15.71 46.77 -33.00
CA MET A 1 -17.13 46.39 -33.22
C MET A 1 -17.15 44.88 -33.40
N THR A 2 -17.74 44.01 -32.58
CA THR A 2 -18.63 44.13 -31.42
C THR A 2 -18.58 42.78 -30.70
N LEU A 3 -18.56 42.80 -29.36
CA LEU A 3 -18.65 41.65 -28.46
C LEU A 3 -19.89 40.77 -28.72
N ARG A 4 -19.79 39.47 -28.42
CA ARG A 4 -20.94 38.68 -27.94
C ARG A 4 -20.56 37.90 -26.67
N VAL A 5 -21.41 38.10 -25.67
CA VAL A 5 -21.36 37.75 -24.24
C VAL A 5 -22.30 36.54 -24.00
N PRO A 6 -22.20 35.78 -22.88
CA PRO A 6 -22.68 34.40 -22.76
C PRO A 6 -24.12 34.28 -22.26
N LEU A 7 -24.70 33.07 -22.40
CA LEU A 7 -26.01 32.71 -21.85
C LEU A 7 -25.88 32.22 -20.41
N ALA A 8 -26.62 32.90 -19.53
CA ALA A 8 -26.93 32.51 -18.16
C ALA A 8 -28.37 31.97 -18.07
N ALA A 9 -28.61 31.02 -17.17
CA ALA A 9 -29.89 30.71 -16.54
C ALA A 9 -29.52 29.98 -15.22
N VAL A 10 -29.61 30.57 -14.02
CA VAL A 10 -30.77 31.07 -13.25
C VAL A 10 -31.89 30.03 -13.11
N VAL A 11 -31.89 29.33 -11.97
CA VAL A 11 -33.12 28.96 -11.25
C VAL A 11 -32.88 29.17 -9.75
N VAL A 12 -33.60 30.15 -9.21
CA VAL A 12 -33.80 30.41 -7.78
C VAL A 12 -35.12 29.75 -7.39
N LEU A 13 -35.17 29.02 -6.29
CA LEU A 13 -36.40 28.87 -5.52
C LEU A 13 -36.12 28.96 -4.02
N LEU A 14 -36.56 30.08 -3.43
CA LEU A 14 -36.72 30.30 -2.00
C LEU A 14 -37.94 29.53 -1.48
N LEU A 15 -37.84 28.99 -0.27
CA LEU A 15 -38.97 28.80 0.63
C LEU A 15 -38.54 29.17 2.04
N ALA A 16 -39.14 30.25 2.54
CA ALA A 16 -39.01 30.76 3.89
C ALA A 16 -40.10 30.18 4.80
N ALA A 17 -39.76 29.92 6.07
CA ALA A 17 -40.72 29.99 7.18
C ALA A 17 -39.96 30.29 8.49
N CYS A 18 -40.20 31.48 9.03
CA CYS A 18 -39.85 31.88 10.40
C CYS A 18 -40.89 31.34 11.39
N GLY A 19 -40.47 31.00 12.61
CA GLY A 19 -41.39 30.83 13.74
C GLY A 19 -40.71 30.45 15.08
N GLY A 20 -40.57 31.43 15.98
CA GLY A 20 -40.73 31.30 17.45
C GLY A 20 -39.59 30.75 18.32
N ALA A 21 -39.25 31.48 19.40
CA ALA A 21 -38.50 31.06 20.60
C ALA A 21 -39.41 31.25 21.86
N PRO A 22 -39.07 30.94 23.14
CA PRO A 22 -37.89 30.25 23.74
C PRO A 22 -38.26 29.19 24.86
N GLU A 23 -37.23 28.73 25.62
CA GLU A 23 -37.23 28.05 26.95
C GLU A 23 -36.98 26.52 27.06
N THR A 24 -35.77 26.16 27.55
CA THR A 24 -35.43 25.37 28.77
C THR A 24 -34.15 24.52 28.58
N THR A 25 -33.11 24.83 29.35
CA THR A 25 -31.89 24.01 29.63
C THR A 25 -32.24 23.06 30.80
N PRO A 26 -31.56 21.91 31.11
CA PRO A 26 -30.17 21.57 30.79
C PRO A 26 -29.84 20.09 30.48
N GLY A 27 -28.65 19.85 29.92
CA GLY A 27 -27.96 18.57 30.02
C GLY A 27 -27.41 18.05 28.70
N SER A 28 -26.12 18.26 28.46
CA SER A 28 -25.34 17.40 27.56
C SER A 28 -23.86 17.49 27.93
N THR A 29 -23.41 16.37 28.49
CA THR A 29 -22.04 15.85 28.59
C THR A 29 -21.08 16.39 27.52
N PRO A 30 -19.82 16.73 27.83
CA PRO A 30 -18.83 16.96 26.79
C PRO A 30 -18.58 15.62 26.07
N ARG A 31 -19.21 15.47 24.91
CA ARG A 31 -18.89 14.39 23.98
C ARG A 31 -17.50 14.70 23.45
N ASN A 32 -16.52 13.91 23.89
CA ASN A 32 -15.17 13.88 23.34
C ASN A 32 -15.26 14.05 21.82
N THR A 33 -14.73 15.18 21.35
CA THR A 33 -14.40 15.39 19.95
C THR A 33 -13.50 14.23 19.56
N GLN A 34 -14.06 13.24 18.87
CA GLN A 34 -13.25 12.35 18.06
C GLN A 34 -12.58 13.26 17.05
N GLU A 35 -11.31 13.53 17.32
CA GLU A 35 -10.38 14.17 16.41
C GLU A 35 -10.52 13.45 15.07
N ALA A 36 -11.13 14.15 14.11
CA ALA A 36 -11.34 13.61 12.79
C ALA A 36 -9.96 13.35 12.20
N ALA A 37 -9.61 12.08 12.08
CA ALA A 37 -8.45 11.63 11.34
C ALA A 37 -8.43 12.37 9.98
N PRO A 38 -7.27 12.92 9.57
CA PRO A 38 -7.21 13.73 8.36
C PRO A 38 -7.69 12.89 7.18
N LYS A 39 -8.70 13.42 6.48
CA LYS A 39 -9.19 12.85 5.22
C LYS A 39 -8.07 12.96 4.18
N ASN A 40 -7.23 11.94 4.08
CA ASN A 40 -6.26 11.80 3.02
C ASN A 40 -6.99 11.82 1.67
N THR A 41 -6.56 12.74 0.80
CA THR A 41 -6.90 12.75 -0.63
C THR A 41 -6.71 11.34 -1.19
N PRO A 42 -7.67 10.79 -1.97
CA PRO A 42 -7.50 9.51 -2.62
C PRO A 42 -6.25 9.53 -3.50
N GLY A 43 -5.22 8.75 -3.15
CA GLY A 43 -4.10 8.43 -4.04
C GLY A 43 -2.68 8.86 -3.65
N SER A 44 -2.43 9.47 -2.48
CA SER A 44 -1.06 9.92 -2.12
C SER A 44 -0.63 9.66 -0.67
N GLY A 45 -1.38 8.83 0.06
CA GLY A 45 -1.06 8.44 1.45
C GLY A 45 -0.30 7.12 1.55
N PRO A 46 0.20 6.77 2.75
CA PRO A 46 0.89 5.50 2.99
C PRO A 46 0.00 4.29 2.67
N GLU A 47 -1.33 4.36 2.84
CA GLU A 47 -2.24 3.27 2.46
C GLU A 47 -2.27 3.02 0.96
N ALA A 48 -2.20 4.08 0.16
CA ALA A 48 -2.17 3.98 -1.30
C ALA A 48 -0.84 3.37 -1.75
N ALA A 49 0.27 3.79 -1.14
CA ALA A 49 1.58 3.23 -1.44
C ALA A 49 1.71 1.76 -1.03
N LEU A 50 1.18 1.37 0.13
CA LEU A 50 1.16 -0.03 0.55
C LEU A 50 0.36 -0.90 -0.43
N LYS A 51 -0.82 -0.44 -0.86
CA LYS A 51 -1.64 -1.14 -1.85
C LYS A 51 -0.94 -1.23 -3.20
N ALA A 52 -0.29 -0.16 -3.65
CA ALA A 52 0.47 -0.15 -4.89
C ALA A 52 1.64 -1.14 -4.83
N LEU A 53 2.37 -1.17 -3.70
CA LEU A 53 3.49 -2.08 -3.48
C LEU A 53 3.01 -3.53 -3.49
N ALA A 54 1.96 -3.85 -2.74
CA ALA A 54 1.39 -5.18 -2.70
C ALA A 54 0.93 -5.64 -4.09
N ALA A 55 0.22 -4.78 -4.83
CA ALA A 55 -0.23 -5.10 -6.18
C ALA A 55 0.93 -5.33 -7.16
N ALA A 56 1.97 -4.48 -7.13
CA ALA A 56 3.16 -4.65 -7.94
C ALA A 56 3.90 -5.96 -7.60
N ALA A 57 4.03 -6.26 -6.31
CA ALA A 57 4.73 -7.44 -5.83
C ALA A 57 3.94 -8.74 -6.10
N ASP A 58 2.61 -8.74 -5.96
CA ASP A 58 1.74 -9.88 -6.33
C ASP A 58 1.74 -10.15 -7.85
N ALA A 59 1.84 -9.08 -8.65
CA ALA A 59 2.06 -9.16 -10.09
C ALA A 59 3.50 -9.58 -10.46
N GLN A 60 4.42 -9.63 -9.47
CA GLN A 60 5.85 -9.87 -9.66
C GLN A 60 6.47 -8.90 -10.69
N ASP A 61 5.99 -7.64 -10.71
CA ASP A 61 6.47 -6.57 -11.59
C ASP A 61 7.66 -5.86 -10.92
N ASP A 62 8.86 -6.36 -11.22
CA ASP A 62 10.12 -5.84 -10.66
C ASP A 62 10.31 -4.34 -10.93
N GLU A 63 9.89 -3.84 -12.09
CA GLU A 63 10.02 -2.43 -12.46
C GLU A 63 9.06 -1.53 -11.68
N ALA A 64 7.84 -2.01 -11.42
CA ALA A 64 6.89 -1.32 -10.55
C ALA A 64 7.34 -1.36 -9.08
N VAL A 65 7.82 -2.50 -8.60
CA VAL A 65 8.37 -2.65 -7.24
C VAL A 65 9.55 -1.71 -7.03
N ARG A 66 10.49 -1.63 -7.98
CA ARG A 66 11.67 -0.75 -7.90
C ARG A 66 11.31 0.71 -7.63
N LYS A 67 10.20 1.20 -8.20
CA LYS A 67 9.73 2.59 -8.01
C LYS A 67 9.09 2.83 -6.64
N LEU A 68 8.68 1.75 -5.96
CA LEU A 68 7.93 1.79 -4.72
C LEU A 68 8.78 1.41 -3.51
N VAL A 69 10.05 1.05 -3.70
CA VAL A 69 10.98 0.75 -2.62
C VAL A 69 12.10 1.78 -2.55
N CYS A 70 12.65 1.97 -1.37
CA CYS A 70 13.84 2.78 -1.13
C CYS A 70 14.98 2.33 -2.08
N PRO A 71 15.58 3.23 -2.88
CA PRO A 71 16.55 2.85 -3.91
C PRO A 71 17.81 2.20 -3.33
N GLU A 72 18.22 2.57 -2.11
CA GLU A 72 19.34 1.96 -1.40
C GLU A 72 19.08 0.51 -0.95
N ARG A 73 17.81 0.07 -1.02
CA ARG A 73 17.41 -1.31 -0.71
C ARG A 73 17.28 -2.17 -1.97
N TRP A 74 17.18 -1.57 -3.15
CA TRP A 74 17.05 -2.29 -4.42
C TRP A 74 18.32 -3.06 -4.78
N SER A 75 18.15 -4.27 -5.31
CA SER A 75 19.24 -5.07 -5.87
C SER A 75 18.71 -5.93 -7.02
N GLU A 76 19.38 -5.89 -8.16
CA GLU A 76 19.04 -6.71 -9.34
C GLU A 76 19.10 -8.22 -9.05
N SER A 77 19.94 -8.64 -8.10
CA SER A 77 20.04 -10.04 -7.66
C SER A 77 18.89 -10.50 -6.75
N ARG A 78 18.02 -9.58 -6.31
CA ARG A 78 16.89 -9.84 -5.41
C ARG A 78 15.54 -9.48 -6.02
N THR A 79 15.47 -9.45 -7.33
CA THR A 79 14.21 -9.32 -8.08
C THR A 79 13.43 -10.64 -8.02
N PHE A 80 12.12 -10.58 -8.24
CA PHE A 80 11.30 -11.78 -8.40
C PHE A 80 11.82 -12.63 -9.56
N ALA A 81 12.16 -12.00 -10.69
CA ALA A 81 12.72 -12.68 -11.84
C ALA A 81 14.04 -13.40 -11.52
N ALA A 82 14.98 -12.72 -10.85
CA ALA A 82 16.27 -13.32 -10.49
C ALA A 82 16.10 -14.49 -9.52
N LYS A 83 15.27 -14.32 -8.47
CA LYS A 83 15.04 -15.39 -7.48
C LYS A 83 14.29 -16.57 -8.05
N LYS A 84 13.37 -16.34 -8.97
CA LYS A 84 12.71 -17.43 -9.71
C LYS A 84 13.68 -18.21 -10.60
N ALA A 85 14.59 -17.51 -11.28
CA ALA A 85 15.64 -18.15 -12.09
C ALA A 85 16.67 -18.92 -11.25
N GLU A 86 16.98 -18.44 -10.05
CA GLU A 86 17.82 -19.15 -9.06
C GLU A 86 17.10 -20.41 -8.55
N ALA A 87 15.82 -20.31 -8.17
CA ALA A 87 15.03 -21.44 -7.71
C ALA A 87 14.93 -22.54 -8.78
N ALA A 88 14.73 -22.17 -10.04
CA ALA A 88 14.68 -23.10 -11.17
C ALA A 88 16.00 -23.87 -11.40
N GLN A 89 17.14 -23.35 -10.93
CA GLN A 89 18.42 -24.07 -10.98
C GLN A 89 18.53 -25.16 -9.91
N LEU A 90 17.80 -25.01 -8.79
CA LEU A 90 17.74 -26.02 -7.74
C LEU A 90 16.86 -27.20 -8.17
N ASP A 91 15.68 -26.90 -8.70
CA ASP A 91 14.76 -27.87 -9.29
C ASP A 91 13.93 -27.15 -10.38
N PRO A 92 13.86 -27.65 -11.63
CA PRO A 92 13.08 -27.02 -12.69
C PRO A 92 11.60 -26.81 -12.35
N ARG A 93 11.03 -27.60 -11.42
CA ARG A 93 9.62 -27.46 -10.97
C ARG A 93 9.40 -26.19 -10.15
N LEU A 94 10.46 -25.61 -9.58
CA LEU A 94 10.39 -24.32 -8.89
C LEU A 94 10.30 -23.13 -9.86
N ALA A 95 10.36 -23.37 -11.17
CA ALA A 95 10.12 -22.35 -12.18
C ALA A 95 8.69 -21.80 -12.18
N ASP A 96 7.77 -22.33 -11.36
CA ASP A 96 6.42 -21.81 -11.18
C ASP A 96 6.19 -21.18 -9.81
N ILE A 97 7.23 -21.06 -8.97
CA ILE A 97 7.11 -20.41 -7.66
C ILE A 97 6.59 -18.98 -7.80
N ARG A 98 5.63 -18.64 -6.93
CA ARG A 98 4.98 -17.34 -6.91
C ARG A 98 4.80 -16.85 -5.48
N TYR A 99 4.95 -15.55 -5.29
CA TYR A 99 4.60 -14.87 -4.04
C TYR A 99 3.26 -14.17 -4.24
N ARG A 100 2.27 -14.54 -3.43
CA ARG A 100 0.98 -13.86 -3.35
C ARG A 100 1.08 -12.82 -2.25
N ILE A 101 0.85 -11.56 -2.59
CA ILE A 101 1.11 -10.45 -1.67
C ILE A 101 -0.11 -9.56 -1.56
N THR A 102 -0.63 -9.41 -0.35
CA THR A 102 -1.83 -8.62 -0.08
C THR A 102 -1.54 -7.52 0.94
N ALA A 103 -1.94 -6.28 0.62
CA ALA A 103 -1.92 -5.19 1.60
C ALA A 103 -3.04 -5.38 2.63
N LYS A 104 -2.70 -5.35 3.92
CA LYS A 104 -3.68 -5.42 5.02
C LYS A 104 -4.03 -4.02 5.51
N GLU A 105 -3.15 -3.43 6.30
CA GLU A 105 -3.41 -2.15 6.97
C GLU A 105 -2.13 -1.30 7.09
N VAL A 106 -2.33 -0.03 7.41
CA VAL A 106 -1.25 0.90 7.80
C VAL A 106 -1.44 1.27 9.26
N ARG A 107 -0.36 1.24 10.02
CA ARG A 107 -0.27 1.58 11.44
C ARG A 107 0.67 2.77 11.64
N ASP A 108 0.47 3.44 12.77
CA ASP A 108 1.29 4.55 13.24
C ASP A 108 1.61 5.62 12.17
N PRO A 109 0.61 6.09 11.40
CA PRO A 109 0.86 7.08 10.35
C PRO A 109 1.24 8.43 10.96
N THR A 110 2.28 9.02 10.38
CA THR A 110 2.72 10.40 10.59
C THR A 110 2.81 11.09 9.23
N ASP A 111 3.19 12.36 9.20
CA ASP A 111 3.35 13.09 7.93
C ASP A 111 4.47 12.55 7.04
N THR A 112 5.41 11.79 7.60
CA THR A 112 6.63 11.35 6.89
C THR A 112 6.94 9.86 7.01
N ALA A 113 6.27 9.14 7.90
CA ALA A 113 6.47 7.72 8.14
C ALA A 113 5.18 7.00 8.51
N ALA A 114 5.09 5.72 8.16
CA ALA A 114 4.04 4.81 8.61
C ALA A 114 4.56 3.37 8.58
N THR A 115 3.83 2.44 9.19
CA THR A 115 4.13 1.01 9.15
C THR A 115 3.05 0.29 8.36
N GLY A 116 3.39 -0.29 7.22
CA GLY A 116 2.49 -1.12 6.45
C GLY A 116 2.53 -2.58 6.91
N LEU A 117 1.39 -3.26 6.84
CA LEU A 117 1.28 -4.70 7.06
C LEU A 117 0.97 -5.39 5.73
N LEU A 118 1.83 -6.30 5.33
CA LEU A 118 1.63 -7.17 4.17
C LEU A 118 1.30 -8.59 4.63
N ASP A 119 0.62 -9.32 3.78
CA ASP A 119 0.40 -10.76 3.91
C ASP A 119 1.05 -11.43 2.71
N VAL A 120 1.93 -12.40 2.96
CA VAL A 120 2.75 -13.07 1.97
C VAL A 120 2.52 -14.57 2.06
N GLU A 121 2.04 -15.13 0.96
CA GLU A 121 1.91 -16.57 0.77
C GLU A 121 2.81 -17.00 -0.39
N VAL A 122 3.45 -18.15 -0.27
CA VAL A 122 4.30 -18.72 -1.33
C VAL A 122 3.59 -19.91 -1.93
N GLU A 123 3.37 -19.86 -3.24
CA GLU A 123 2.70 -20.89 -4.02
C GLU A 123 3.69 -21.52 -5.02
N GLY A 124 3.35 -22.72 -5.52
CA GLY A 124 4.13 -23.39 -6.57
C GLY A 124 5.38 -24.11 -6.09
N VAL A 125 5.51 -24.35 -4.78
CA VAL A 125 6.58 -25.18 -4.20
C VAL A 125 6.07 -26.64 -4.12
N PRO A 126 6.71 -27.61 -4.79
CA PRO A 126 6.33 -29.02 -4.67
C PRO A 126 6.59 -29.58 -3.27
N ASP A 127 5.68 -30.42 -2.76
CA ASP A 127 5.84 -31.08 -1.45
C ASP A 127 6.96 -32.15 -1.43
N ASP A 128 7.41 -32.60 -2.60
CA ASP A 128 8.35 -33.70 -2.80
C ASP A 128 9.69 -33.24 -3.41
N LEU A 129 10.16 -32.04 -3.03
CA LEU A 129 11.47 -31.56 -3.46
C LEU A 129 12.59 -32.47 -2.94
N PRO A 130 13.63 -32.74 -3.76
CA PRO A 130 14.83 -33.40 -3.29
C PRO A 130 15.44 -32.64 -2.11
N PRO A 131 16.02 -33.31 -1.09
CA PRO A 131 16.56 -32.64 0.10
C PRO A 131 17.57 -31.52 -0.20
N ALA A 132 18.37 -31.68 -1.26
CA ALA A 132 19.31 -30.67 -1.71
C ALA A 132 18.62 -29.42 -2.28
N ALA A 133 17.54 -29.59 -3.05
CA ALA A 133 16.74 -28.48 -3.58
C ALA A 133 15.97 -27.77 -2.46
N GLN A 134 15.42 -28.53 -1.51
CA GLN A 134 14.76 -27.96 -0.32
C GLN A 134 15.75 -27.12 0.50
N SER A 135 16.92 -27.67 0.83
CA SER A 135 17.94 -26.93 1.58
C SER A 135 18.44 -25.70 0.83
N GLY A 136 18.54 -25.79 -0.51
CA GLY A 136 18.86 -24.64 -1.35
C GLY A 136 17.79 -23.57 -1.25
N LEU A 137 16.51 -23.93 -1.40
CA LEU A 137 15.38 -23.02 -1.35
C LEU A 137 15.25 -22.34 0.02
N ASP A 138 15.47 -23.10 1.11
CA ASP A 138 15.45 -22.57 2.48
C ASP A 138 16.59 -21.57 2.75
N ALA A 139 17.73 -21.74 2.08
CA ALA A 139 18.88 -20.83 2.17
C ALA A 139 18.75 -19.62 1.25
N MET A 140 17.84 -19.65 0.27
CA MET A 140 17.65 -18.55 -0.67
C MET A 140 17.08 -17.33 0.04
N GLU A 141 17.67 -16.18 -0.28
CA GLU A 141 17.08 -14.92 0.11
C GLU A 141 15.79 -14.63 -0.68
N ALA A 142 14.76 -14.18 0.03
CA ALA A 142 13.53 -13.73 -0.58
C ALA A 142 13.76 -12.53 -1.54
N PRO A 143 12.89 -12.35 -2.54
CA PRO A 143 12.91 -11.18 -3.41
C PRO A 143 12.46 -9.91 -2.66
N ILE A 144 12.79 -8.75 -3.20
CA ILE A 144 12.28 -7.46 -2.76
C ILE A 144 10.85 -7.30 -3.32
N PRO A 145 9.85 -6.89 -2.52
CA PRO A 145 9.96 -6.29 -1.18
C PRO A 145 9.87 -7.28 0.00
N VAL A 146 9.64 -8.58 -0.24
CA VAL A 146 9.49 -9.60 0.83
C VAL A 146 10.71 -9.62 1.75
N ALA A 147 11.91 -9.47 1.20
CA ALA A 147 13.17 -9.33 1.92
C ALA A 147 13.25 -8.13 2.88
N LEU A 148 12.44 -7.09 2.66
CA LEU A 148 12.42 -5.88 3.46
C LEU A 148 11.45 -5.98 4.64
N LEU A 149 10.62 -7.04 4.66
CA LEU A 149 9.68 -7.26 5.74
C LEU A 149 10.42 -7.46 7.06
N GLY A 150 9.96 -6.74 8.08
CA GLY A 150 10.29 -6.97 9.46
C GLY A 150 9.54 -8.17 10.04
N PRO A 151 9.65 -8.39 11.36
CA PRO A 151 8.80 -9.34 12.04
C PRO A 151 7.32 -9.03 11.79
N ASP A 152 6.49 -10.07 11.84
CA ASP A 152 5.05 -9.97 11.63
C ASP A 152 4.64 -9.37 10.26
N GLN A 153 5.50 -9.52 9.24
CA GLN A 153 5.25 -9.07 7.87
C GLN A 153 5.00 -7.55 7.74
N THR A 154 5.67 -6.79 8.60
CA THR A 154 5.61 -5.32 8.59
C THR A 154 6.63 -4.71 7.63
N ILE A 155 6.31 -3.57 7.05
CA ILE A 155 7.23 -2.80 6.20
C ILE A 155 7.17 -1.32 6.55
N LYS A 156 8.32 -0.67 6.60
CA LYS A 156 8.36 0.77 6.87
C LYS A 156 8.01 1.53 5.61
N LEU A 157 7.07 2.46 5.68
CA LEU A 157 6.73 3.38 4.61
C LEU A 157 7.28 4.76 4.98
N VAL A 158 8.02 5.38 4.07
CA VAL A 158 8.65 6.68 4.28
C VAL A 158 8.30 7.61 3.14
N LYS A 159 7.96 8.85 3.47
CA LYS A 159 7.71 9.89 2.48
C LYS A 159 9.04 10.43 1.95
N GLN A 160 9.27 10.27 0.65
CA GLN A 160 10.40 10.86 -0.08
C GLN A 160 9.84 11.84 -1.13
N GLY A 161 9.98 13.14 -0.86
CA GLY A 161 9.32 14.18 -1.66
C GLY A 161 7.79 14.03 -1.59
N ASP A 162 7.17 13.86 -2.75
CA ASP A 162 5.70 13.66 -2.86
C ASP A 162 5.29 12.18 -2.90
N ALA A 163 6.25 11.25 -2.86
CA ALA A 163 6.01 9.81 -2.93
C ALA A 163 6.19 9.14 -1.57
N TRP A 164 5.46 8.05 -1.35
CA TRP A 164 5.66 7.14 -0.23
C TRP A 164 6.32 5.87 -0.77
N VAL A 165 7.45 5.48 -0.16
CA VAL A 165 8.24 4.32 -0.58
C VAL A 165 8.46 3.36 0.59
N ALA A 166 8.61 2.08 0.28
CA ALA A 166 8.85 1.01 1.22
C ALA A 166 10.33 0.84 1.52
N CYS A 167 10.67 0.83 2.79
CA CYS A 167 12.03 0.77 3.31
C CYS A 167 12.06 -0.25 4.46
N ARG A 168 13.27 -0.59 4.91
CA ARG A 168 13.50 -1.44 6.09
C ARG A 168 13.61 -0.58 7.35
#